data_AF-I0A1M3-F1
#
_entry.id   AF-I0A1M3-F1
#
_cell.length_a   1.000
_cell.length_b   1.000
_cell.length_c   1.000
_cell.angle_alpha   90.00
_cell.angle_beta   90.00
_cell.angle_gamma   90.00
#
_symmetry.space_group_name_H-M   'P 1'
#
loop_
_entity.id
_entity.type
_entity.pdbx_description
1 polymer ?
#
loop_
_entity_poly.entity_id
_entity_poly.type
_entity_poly.pdbx_seq_one_letter_code
_entity_poly.pdbx_strand_id
1 'polypeptide(L)'
;MGIILLSIGIILLLFSFILAYNSFTNYTLAIPSNYSDLSSAIINSSYELIILAAKIAFLGIMVWISGIFIKYGVDAFRLEKFSQSSEK
;
A
#
# COMPACT_ATOMS: atom_id res chain seq x y z
N MET A 1 -13.42 9.33 19.93
CA MET A 1 -12.12 9.47 19.21
C MET A 1 -11.77 8.23 18.36
N GLY A 2 -12.22 7.03 18.73
CA GLY A 2 -11.85 5.79 18.03
C GLY A 2 -12.33 5.74 16.57
N ILE A 3 -13.50 6.30 16.28
CA ILE A 3 -14.06 6.37 14.92
C ILE A 3 -13.14 7.12 13.95
N ILE A 4 -12.52 8.23 14.39
CA ILE A 4 -11.65 9.05 13.53
C ILE A 4 -10.40 8.26 13.12
N LEU A 5 -9.82 7.52 14.08
CA LEU A 5 -8.63 6.69 13.84
C LEU A 5 -8.94 5.52 12.89
N LEU A 6 -10.13 4.93 13.04
CA LEU A 6 -10.61 3.85 12.17
C LEU A 6 -10.87 4.36 10.74
N SER A 7 -11.49 5.53 10.60
CA SER A 7 -11.69 6.20 9.31
C SER A 7 -10.37 6.51 8.60
N ILE A 8 -9.37 7.04 9.32
CA ILE A 8 -8.02 7.27 8.78
C ILE A 8 -7.41 5.97 8.26
N GLY A 9 -7.51 4.87 9.03
CA GLY A 9 -6.96 3.57 8.65
C GLY A 9 -7.57 3.03 7.35
N ILE A 10 -8.88 3.18 7.18
CA ILE A 10 -9.61 2.77 5.97
C ILE A 10 -9.23 3.61 4.76
N ILE A 11 -9.12 4.93 4.93
CA ILE A 11 -8.70 5.83 3.84
C ILE A 11 -7.28 5.49 3.38
N LEU A 12 -6.37 5.25 4.33
CA LEU A 12 -4.98 4.86 4.03
C LEU A 12 -4.93 3.53 3.26
N LEU A 13 -5.77 2.57 3.66
CA LEU A 13 -5.84 1.26 3.03
C LEU A 13 -6.35 1.35 1.58
N LEU A 14 -7.44 2.09 1.35
CA LEU A 14 -7.99 2.33 0.01
C LEU A 14 -6.98 3.07 -0.88
N PHE A 15 -6.30 4.08 -0.34
CA PHE A 15 -5.27 4.82 -1.05
C PHE A 15 -4.10 3.92 -1.48
N SER A 16 -3.62 3.08 -0.55
CA SER A 16 -2.58 2.10 -0.85
C SER A 16 -3.04 1.12 -1.94
N PHE A 17 -4.26 0.61 -1.85
CA PHE A 17 -4.83 -0.29 -2.86
C PHE A 17 -4.91 0.35 -4.26
N ILE A 18 -5.31 1.62 -4.35
CA ILE A 18 -5.37 2.36 -5.62
C ILE A 18 -3.98 2.51 -6.24
N LEU A 19 -2.96 2.82 -5.44
CA LEU A 19 -1.57 2.89 -5.89
C LEU A 19 -1.05 1.52 -6.37
N ALA A 20 -1.42 0.44 -5.68
CA ALA A 20 -1.13 -0.93 -6.09
C ALA A 20 -1.72 -1.22 -7.45
N TYR A 21 -3.01 -0.97 -7.57
CA TYR A 21 -3.77 -1.23 -8.78
C TYR A 21 -3.18 -0.47 -9.97
N ASN A 22 -2.93 0.83 -9.80
CA ASN A 22 -2.29 1.64 -10.83
C ASN A 22 -0.87 1.18 -11.19
N SER A 23 -0.04 0.77 -10.21
CA SER A 23 1.28 0.22 -10.52
C SER A 23 1.19 -1.09 -11.28
N PHE A 24 0.19 -1.93 -10.97
CA PHE A 24 0.02 -3.24 -11.60
C PHE A 24 -0.55 -3.12 -13.02
N THR A 25 -1.56 -2.28 -13.24
CA THR A 25 -2.22 -2.14 -14.55
C THR A 25 -1.42 -1.30 -15.53
N ASN A 26 -0.69 -0.28 -15.06
CA ASN A 26 0.17 0.53 -15.92
C ASN A 26 1.57 -0.07 -16.10
N TYR A 27 1.83 -1.27 -15.57
CA TYR A 27 3.07 -1.98 -15.84
C TYR A 27 3.04 -2.57 -17.25
N THR A 28 3.42 -1.74 -18.22
CA THR A 28 3.86 -2.21 -19.54
C THR A 28 5.36 -2.46 -19.42
N LEU A 29 5.81 -3.69 -19.71
CA LEU A 29 7.22 -3.91 -20.04
C LEU A 29 7.49 -3.02 -21.24
N ALA A 30 8.23 -1.94 -21.03
CA ALA A 30 8.73 -1.15 -22.13
C ALA A 30 9.86 -1.99 -22.73
N ILE A 31 9.52 -2.98 -23.56
CA ILE A 31 10.49 -3.66 -24.42
C ILE A 31 10.78 -2.65 -25.52
N PRO A 32 11.90 -1.90 -25.46
CA PRO A 32 12.20 -0.90 -26.46
C PRO A 32 12.61 -1.69 -27.70
N SER A 33 11.88 -1.52 -28.79
CA SER A 33 12.13 -2.16 -30.09
C SER A 33 13.47 -1.76 -30.73
N ASN A 34 14.30 -0.96 -30.03
CA ASN A 34 15.40 -0.18 -30.60
C ASN A 34 16.74 -0.47 -29.91
N TYR A 35 16.91 -1.59 -29.21
CA TYR A 35 18.21 -1.94 -28.66
C TYR A 35 19.12 -2.50 -29.76
N SER A 36 20.10 -1.68 -30.12
CA SER A 36 21.24 -2.05 -30.96
C SER A 36 22.19 -3.03 -30.29
N ASP A 37 22.00 -3.36 -28.99
CA ASP A 37 22.89 -4.24 -28.24
C ASP A 37 22.19 -5.01 -27.09
N LEU A 38 22.49 -6.30 -26.95
CA LEU A 38 21.84 -7.23 -25.99
C LEU A 38 22.16 -6.88 -24.53
N SER A 39 23.36 -6.35 -24.29
CA SER A 39 23.82 -5.92 -22.96
C SER A 39 22.91 -4.81 -22.39
N SER A 40 22.54 -3.84 -23.23
CA SER A 40 21.68 -2.71 -22.85
C SER A 40 20.25 -3.16 -22.54
N ALA A 41 19.73 -4.14 -23.27
CA ALA A 41 18.40 -4.69 -23.01
C ALA A 41 18.32 -5.41 -21.65
N ILE A 42 19.34 -6.19 -21.31
CA ILE A 42 19.40 -6.92 -20.02
C ILE A 42 19.49 -5.95 -18.85
N ILE A 43 20.34 -4.91 -18.96
CA ILE A 43 20.50 -3.88 -17.93
C ILE A 43 19.16 -3.15 -17.73
N ASN A 44 18.49 -2.72 -18.81
CA ASN A 44 17.24 -1.98 -18.69
C ASN A 44 16.12 -2.82 -18.07
N SER A 45 15.95 -4.08 -18.49
CA SER A 45 14.95 -4.97 -17.90
C SER A 45 15.22 -5.24 -16.41
N SER A 46 16.49 -5.33 -16.01
CA SER A 46 16.86 -5.50 -14.60
C SER A 46 16.50 -4.27 -13.77
N TYR A 47 16.75 -3.07 -14.29
CA TYR A 47 16.34 -1.81 -13.64
C TYR A 47 14.82 -1.72 -13.48
N GLU A 48 14.06 -2.08 -14.51
CA GLU A 48 12.59 -2.11 -14.45
C GLU A 48 12.08 -3.11 -13.41
N LEU A 49 12.69 -4.30 -13.31
CA LEU A 49 12.35 -5.28 -12.27
C LEU A 49 12.64 -4.74 -10.87
N ILE A 50 13.79 -4.10 -10.66
CA ILE A 50 14.16 -3.52 -9.36
C ILE A 50 13.16 -2.43 -8.96
N ILE A 51 12.78 -1.56 -9.90
CA ILE A 51 11.77 -0.52 -9.67
C ILE A 51 10.41 -1.13 -9.34
N LEU A 52 10.00 -2.18 -10.05
CA LEU A 52 8.75 -2.87 -9.75
C LEU A 52 8.80 -3.52 -8.36
N ALA A 53 9.88 -4.21 -8.03
CA ALA A 53 10.08 -4.83 -6.73
C ALA A 53 10.05 -3.78 -5.60
N ALA A 54 10.70 -2.62 -5.80
CA ALA A 54 10.68 -1.50 -4.84
C ALA A 54 9.26 -0.95 -4.64
N LYS A 55 8.47 -0.79 -5.72
CA LYS A 55 7.07 -0.38 -5.64
C LYS A 55 6.23 -1.37 -4.85
N ILE A 56 6.40 -2.68 -5.08
CA ILE A 56 5.70 -3.75 -4.35
C ILE A 56 6.10 -3.75 -2.86
N ALA A 57 7.39 -3.60 -2.55
CA ALA A 57 7.87 -3.54 -1.19
C ALA A 57 7.29 -2.35 -0.42
N PHE A 58 7.29 -1.16 -1.03
CA PHE A 58 6.65 0.03 -0.46
C PHE A 58 5.16 -0.18 -0.18
N LEU A 59 4.47 -0.86 -1.10
CA LEU A 59 3.07 -1.23 -0.95
C LEU A 59 2.81 -2.18 0.20
N GLY A 60 3.64 -3.20 0.37
CA GLY A 60 3.55 -4.10 1.52
C GLY A 60 3.67 -3.34 2.84
N ILE A 61 4.60 -2.39 2.92
CA ILE A 61 4.79 -1.55 4.11
C ILE A 61 3.57 -0.66 4.36
N MET A 62 3.02 -0.04 3.32
CA MET A 62 1.82 0.81 3.45
C MET A 62 0.60 0.01 3.94
N VAL A 63 0.36 -1.18 3.39
CA VAL A 63 -0.72 -2.07 3.84
C VAL A 63 -0.51 -2.48 5.29
N TRP A 64 0.74 -2.77 5.69
CA TRP A 64 1.08 -3.11 7.07
C TRP A 64 0.79 -1.95 8.03
N ILE A 65 1.17 -0.72 7.67
CA ILE A 65 0.88 0.50 8.45
C ILE A 65 -0.64 0.71 8.57
N SER A 66 -1.40 0.57 7.48
CA SER A 66 -2.87 0.66 7.53
C SER A 66 -3.48 -0.35 8.49
N GLY A 67 -2.97 -1.59 8.50
CA GLY A 67 -3.39 -2.63 9.43
C GLY A 67 -3.15 -2.25 10.90
N ILE A 68 -1.99 -1.63 11.20
CA ILE A 68 -1.69 -1.09 12.53
C ILE A 68 -2.74 -0.04 12.93
N PHE A 69 -3.02 0.93 12.05
CA PHE A 69 -3.97 2.01 12.34
C PHE A 69 -5.38 1.49 12.58
N ILE A 70 -5.83 0.52 11.78
CA ILE A 70 -7.14 -0.11 11.95
C ILE A 70 -7.19 -0.87 13.28
N LYS A 71 -6.15 -1.62 13.64
CA LYS A 71 -6.09 -2.36 14.91
C LYS A 71 -6.22 -1.41 16.11
N TYR A 72 -5.40 -0.36 16.15
CA TYR A 72 -5.48 0.65 17.21
C TYR A 72 -6.81 1.40 17.19
N GLY A 73 -7.39 1.66 16.01
CA GLY A 73 -8.70 2.30 15.88
C GLY A 73 -9.84 1.43 16.42
N VAL A 74 -9.81 0.13 16.15
CA VAL A 74 -10.79 -0.84 16.68
C VAL A 74 -10.66 -0.98 18.18
N ASP A 75 -9.44 -1.06 18.71
CA ASP A 75 -9.20 -1.14 20.16
C ASP A 75 -9.70 0.12 20.88
N ALA A 76 -9.41 1.31 20.33
CA ALA A 76 -9.93 2.58 20.84
C ALA A 76 -11.46 2.65 20.80
N PHE A 77 -12.08 2.17 19.71
CA PHE A 77 -13.54 2.14 19.58
C PHE A 77 -14.20 1.18 20.58
N ARG A 78 -13.58 0.01 20.83
CA ARG A 78 -14.06 -0.95 21.84
C ARG A 78 -14.01 -0.32 23.24
N LEU A 79 -12.92 0.33 23.60
CA LEU A 79 -12.77 1.03 24.89
C LEU A 79 -13.82 2.13 25.08
N GLU A 80 -14.07 2.93 24.04
CA GLU A 80 -15.08 4.00 24.06
C GLU A 80 -16.50 3.43 24.28
N LYS A 81 -16.82 2.28 23.67
CA LYS A 81 -18.11 1.60 23.83
C LYS A 81 -18.32 0.98 25.22
N PHE A 82 -17.26 0.43 25.82
CA PHE A 82 -17.31 -0.08 27.19
C PHE A 82 -17.46 1.03 28.23
N SER A 83 -16.81 2.18 28.04
CA SER A 83 -16.96 3.33 28.94
C SER A 83 -18.40 3.84 29.01
N GLN A 84 -19.11 3.91 27.88
CA GLN A 84 -20.51 4.37 27.88
C GLN A 84 -21.51 3.35 28.45
N SER A 85 -21.14 2.07 28.54
CA SER A 85 -21.98 1.04 29.15
C SER A 85 -21.86 0.99 30.68
N SER A 86 -20.83 1.61 31.27
CA SER A 86 -20.62 1.65 32.73
C SER A 86 -21.25 2.89 33.38
N GLU A 87 -21.68 3.87 32.57
CA GLU A 87 -22.30 5.12 33.04
C GLU A 87 -23.84 5.12 32.90
N LYS A 88 -24.41 4.00 32.45
CA LYS A 88 -25.85 3.70 32.45
C LYS A 88 -26.16 2.61 33.46
#